data_AF-A0A955DR32-F1
#
_entry.id   AF-A0A955DR32-F1
#
_cell.length_a   1.000
_cell.length_b   1.000
_cell.length_c   1.000
_cell.angle_alpha   90.00
_cell.angle_beta   90.00
_cell.angle_gamma   90.00
#
_symmetry.space_group_name_H-M   'P 1'
#
loop_
_entity.id
_entity.type
_entity.pdbx_description
1 polymer ?
#
loop_
_entity_poly.entity_id
_entity_poly.type
_entity_poly.pdbx_seq_one_letter_code
_entity_poly.pdbx_strand_id
1 'polypeptide(L)' 'MTLAIETRNLTRYFDDVTAVKSVDLSVERGSLYGFLGPNGAGKSTT' A
#
# COMPACT_ATOMS: atom_id res chain seq x y z
N MET A 1 -0.32 -19.56 -8.84
CA MET A 1 0.13 -18.90 -7.59
C MET A 1 -1.04 -18.11 -7.03
N THR A 2 -1.29 -18.18 -5.72
CA THR A 2 -2.46 -17.54 -5.09
C THR A 2 -2.02 -16.25 -4.40
N LEU A 3 -2.65 -15.13 -4.75
CA LEU A 3 -2.41 -13.86 -4.06
C LEU A 3 -3.02 -13.90 -2.65
N ALA A 4 -2.31 -13.31 -1.69
CA ALA A 4 -2.80 -13.06 -0.33
C ALA A 4 -3.36 -11.64 -0.19
N ILE A 5 -2.78 -10.67 -0.90
CA ILE A 5 -3.24 -9.28 -0.95
C ILE A 5 -3.22 -8.82 -2.41
N GLU A 6 -4.29 -8.15 -2.85
CA GLU A 6 -4.37 -7.46 -4.13
C GLU A 6 -5.03 -6.09 -3.90
N THR A 7 -4.44 -5.03 -4.46
CA THR A 7 -5.06 -3.71 -4.52
C THR A 7 -5.06 -3.19 -5.95
N ARG A 8 -6.07 -2.38 -6.27
CA ARG A 8 -6.16 -1.65 -7.55
C ARG A 8 -6.50 -0.20 -7.27
N ASN A 9 -5.62 0.72 -7.68
CA ASN A 9 -5.71 2.16 -7.49
C ASN A 9 -6.00 2.57 -6.03
N LEU A 10 -5.42 1.87 -5.05
CA LEU A 10 -5.65 2.18 -3.63
C LEU A 10 -5.24 3.61 -3.34
N THR A 11 -6.19 4.39 -2.83
CA THR A 11 -6.00 5.79 -2.49
C THR A 11 -6.58 6.03 -1.11
N ARG A 12 -5.82 6.69 -0.24
CA ARG A 12 -6.22 7.00 1.13
C ARG A 12 -6.00 8.46 1.43
N TYR A 13 -7.04 9.09 1.96
CA TYR A 13 -7.05 10.48 2.38
C TYR A 13 -7.17 10.57 3.91
N PHE A 14 -6.54 11.60 4.48
CA PHE A 14 -6.76 12.08 5.84
C PHE A 14 -6.97 13.59 5.75
N ASP A 15 -8.21 14.04 5.96
CA ASP A 15 -8.63 15.41 5.69
C ASP A 15 -8.14 15.87 4.30
N ASP A 16 -7.38 16.95 4.23
CA ASP A 16 -6.84 17.51 2.98
C ASP A 16 -5.60 16.77 2.45
N VAL A 17 -5.09 15.77 3.17
CA VAL A 17 -3.85 15.05 2.82
C VAL A 17 -4.16 13.76 2.09
N THR A 18 -3.63 13.61 0.87
CA THR A 18 -3.62 12.32 0.17
C THR A 18 -2.41 11.50 0.63
N ALA A 19 -2.61 10.64 1.64
CA ALA A 19 -1.54 9.84 2.23
C ALA A 19 -1.11 8.63 1.38
N VAL A 20 -2.03 8.07 0.58
CA VAL A 20 -1.75 7.02 -0.41
C VAL A 20 -2.45 7.41 -1.69
N LYS A 21 -1.78 7.32 -2.85
CA LYS A 21 -2.33 7.73 -4.14
C LYS A 21 -2.13 6.65 -5.21
N SER A 22 -3.24 6.06 -5.66
CA SER A 22 -3.30 5.13 -6.79
C SER A 22 -2.27 3.98 -6.72
N VAL A 23 -2.21 3.28 -5.59
CA VAL A 23 -1.28 2.17 -5.38
C VAL A 23 -1.90 0.83 -5.84
N ASP A 24 -1.22 0.20 -6.78
CA ASP A 24 -1.44 -1.20 -7.17
C ASP A 24 -0.44 -2.09 -6.44
N LEU A 25 -0.93 -3.12 -5.76
CA LEU A 25 -0.13 -4.07 -4.99
C LEU A 25 -0.61 -5.49 -5.27
N SER A 26 0.33 -6.42 -5.39
CA SER A 26 0.05 -7.86 -5.44
C SER A 26 1.06 -8.58 -4.57
N VAL A 27 0.58 -9.22 -3.52
CA VAL A 27 1.42 -9.97 -2.57
C VAL A 27 1.07 -11.44 -2.66
N GLU A 28 2.06 -12.27 -2.96
CA GLU A 28 1.89 -13.71 -3.03
C GLU A 28 1.76 -14.33 -1.64
N ARG A 29 0.95 -15.38 -1.51
CA ARG A 29 0.82 -16.12 -0.26
C ARG A 29 2.16 -16.75 0.15
N GLY A 30 2.58 -16.50 1.38
CA GLY A 30 3.83 -17.02 1.94
C GLY A 30 5.06 -16.13 1.69
N SER A 31 4.87 -14.96 1.06
CA SER A 31 5.94 -13.98 0.87
C SER A 31 6.11 -13.06 2.08
N LEU A 32 7.34 -12.57 2.30
CA LEU A 32 7.63 -11.48 3.21
C LEU A 32 7.68 -10.17 2.41
N TYR A 33 6.87 -9.19 2.81
CA TYR A 33 6.78 -7.90 2.13
C TYR A 33 6.97 -6.75 3.12
N GLY A 34 7.56 -5.63 2.67
CA GLY A 34 7.74 -4.43 3.48
C GLY A 34 7.78 -3.17 2.64
N PHE A 35 7.14 -2.11 3.14
CA PHE A 35 7.18 -0.78 2.54
C PHE A 35 8.40 0.00 3.02
N LEU A 36 9.18 0.57 2.09
CA LEU A 36 10.34 1.42 2.36
C LEU A 36 10.11 2.84 1.83
N GLY A 37 10.48 3.85 2.62
CA GLY A 37 10.30 5.25 2.26
C GLY A 37 10.46 6.22 3.45
N PRO A 38 10.58 7.52 3.19
CA PRO A 38 10.77 8.54 4.23
C PRO A 38 9.54 8.71 5.13
N ASN A 39 9.66 9.48 6.22
CA ASN A 39 8.52 9.84 7.08
C ASN A 39 7.45 10.56 6.26
N GLY A 40 6.18 10.23 6.50
CA GLY A 40 5.05 10.79 5.75
C GLY A 40 4.74 10.10 4.42
N ALA A 41 5.52 9.09 3.99
CA ALA A 41 5.29 8.39 2.72
C ALA A 41 4.09 7.41 2.69
N GLY A 42 3.21 7.41 3.71
CA GLY A 42 2.02 6.54 3.73
C GLY A 42 2.26 5.08 4.13
N LYS A 43 3.47 4.71 4.56
CA LYS A 43 3.85 3.31 4.89
C LYS A 43 2.98 2.62 5.95
N SER A 44 2.58 3.33 7.01
CA SER A 44 1.72 2.79 8.07
C SER A 44 0.22 2.91 7.77
N THR A 45 -0.11 3.59 6.67
CA THR A 45 -1.48 3.88 6.23
C THR A 45 -1.94 2.89 5.14
N THR A 46 -0.99 2.36 4.39
CA THR A 46 -1.21 1.39 3.30
C THR A 46 -1.33 -0.01 3.87
#